data_AF-Q6PBN0-F1
#
_entry.id   AF-Q6PBN0-F1
#
_cell.length_a   1.000
_cell.length_b   1.000
_cell.length_c   1.000
_cell.angle_alpha   90.00
_cell.angle_beta   90.00
_cell.angle_gamma   90.00
#
_symmetry.space_group_name_H-M   'P 1'
#
loop_
_entity.id
_entity.type
_entity.pdbx_description
1 polymer ?
#
loop_
_entity_poly.entity_id
_entity_poly.type
_entity_poly.pdbx_seq_one_letter_code
_entity_poly.pdbx_strand_id
1 'polypeptide(L)'
;MSSVWRTAGVLRAGLQQFRRGPQQMTVRNSGGVQHYRQPPPIAKNQIFNANLLGGFMWFWILWHTWHTPDAILGHFPWPDASAWTDEELGIPPDDEE
;
A
#
# COMPACT_ATOMS: atom_id res chain seq x y z
N MET A 1 -36.34 -2.50 61.03
CA MET A 1 -35.16 -3.39 60.85
C MET A 1 -34.57 -3.34 59.42
N SER A 2 -34.78 -2.28 58.63
CA SER A 2 -34.39 -2.22 57.21
C SER A 2 -33.15 -1.37 56.89
N SER A 3 -32.54 -0.68 57.86
CA SER A 3 -31.37 0.19 57.64
C SER A 3 -30.03 -0.53 57.74
N VAL A 4 -29.95 -1.63 58.50
CA VAL A 4 -28.72 -2.39 58.77
C VAL A 4 -28.18 -3.09 57.51
N TRP A 5 -29.06 -3.45 56.57
CA TRP A 5 -28.65 -4.13 55.33
C TRP A 5 -28.10 -3.16 54.27
N ARG A 6 -28.46 -1.87 54.32
CA ARG A 6 -27.95 -0.87 53.36
C ARG A 6 -26.52 -0.45 53.70
N THR A 7 -26.15 -0.40 54.97
CA THR A 7 -24.80 -0.04 55.42
C THR A 7 -23.78 -1.16 55.15
N ALA A 8 -24.21 -2.43 55.23
CA ALA A 8 -23.36 -3.58 54.89
C ALA A 8 -22.92 -3.57 53.42
N GLY A 9 -23.76 -3.11 52.49
CA GLY A 9 -23.43 -2.98 51.07
C GLY A 9 -22.38 -1.89 50.79
N VAL A 10 -22.48 -0.74 51.47
CA VAL A 10 -21.54 0.38 51.31
C VAL A 10 -20.17 0.04 51.89
N LEU A 11 -20.13 -0.68 53.03
CA LEU A 11 -18.88 -1.15 53.61
C LEU A 11 -18.14 -2.16 52.70
N ARG A 12 -18.88 -3.03 52.00
CA ARG A 12 -18.28 -4.01 51.08
C ARG A 12 -17.72 -3.36 49.82
N ALA A 13 -18.38 -2.34 49.28
CA ALA A 13 -17.90 -1.57 48.12
C ALA A 13 -16.65 -0.74 48.47
N GLY A 14 -16.61 -0.12 49.66
CA GLY A 14 -15.44 0.63 50.14
C GLY A 14 -14.19 -0.25 50.30
N LEU A 15 -14.35 -1.45 50.87
CA LEU A 15 -13.26 -2.42 51.02
C LEU A 15 -12.73 -2.95 49.67
N GLN A 16 -13.56 -3.01 48.64
CA GLN A 16 -13.15 -3.50 47.32
C GLN A 16 -12.35 -2.44 46.53
N GLN A 17 -12.61 -1.15 46.77
CA GLN A 17 -11.82 -0.06 46.18
C GLN A 17 -10.41 0.00 46.78
N PHE A 18 -10.25 -0.18 48.10
CA PHE A 18 -8.94 -0.23 48.75
C PHE A 18 -8.11 -1.49 48.40
N ARG A 19 -8.76 -2.54 47.86
CA ARG A 19 -8.08 -3.73 47.34
C ARG A 19 -7.56 -3.60 45.91
N ARG A 20 -7.97 -2.55 45.18
CA ARG A 20 -7.34 -2.21 43.90
C ARG A 20 -6.04 -1.48 44.21
N GLY A 21 -4.97 -2.25 44.43
CA GLY A 21 -3.60 -1.73 44.46
C GLY A 21 -3.29 -0.90 43.20
N PRO A 22 -2.17 -0.16 43.18
CA PRO A 22 -1.87 0.79 42.11
C PRO A 22 -2.05 0.13 40.74
N GLN A 23 -2.97 0.67 39.92
CA GLN A 23 -3.18 0.17 38.57
C GLN A 23 -1.85 0.28 37.82
N GLN A 24 -1.28 -0.87 37.46
CA GLN A 24 -0.14 -0.95 36.57
C GLN A 24 -0.55 -0.29 35.25
N MET A 25 0.04 0.87 34.94
CA MET A 25 -0.10 1.48 33.62
C MET A 25 0.37 0.46 32.58
N THR A 26 -0.45 0.18 31.58
CA THR A 26 -0.09 -0.70 30.47
C THR A 26 1.02 -0.04 29.66
N VAL A 27 2.27 -0.42 29.92
CA VAL A 27 3.41 -0.02 29.11
C VAL A 27 3.23 -0.65 27.72
N ARG A 28 3.02 0.19 26.71
CA ARG A 28 2.98 -0.25 25.31
C ARG A 28 4.41 -0.38 24.81
N ASN A 29 4.89 -1.61 24.67
CA ASN A 29 6.20 -1.93 24.06
C ASN A 29 6.23 -1.75 22.53
N SER A 30 5.26 -1.02 21.96
CA SER A 30 5.12 -0.81 20.52
C SER A 30 5.61 0.57 20.05
N GLY A 31 6.19 1.38 20.94
CA GLY A 31 6.80 2.66 20.59
C GLY A 31 8.24 2.49 20.11
N GLY A 32 8.53 2.85 18.86
CA GLY A 32 9.90 3.02 18.39
C GLY A 32 10.63 4.16 19.13
N VAL A 33 11.95 4.23 18.99
CA VAL A 33 12.76 5.29 19.59
C VAL A 33 12.31 6.63 19.01
N GLN A 34 11.87 7.54 19.89
CA GLN A 34 11.45 8.88 19.49
C GLN A 34 12.70 9.77 19.36
N HIS A 35 12.89 10.39 18.20
CA HIS A 35 13.99 11.31 17.94
C HIS A 35 13.44 12.73 17.78
N TYR A 36 14.06 13.72 18.43
CA TYR A 36 13.70 15.12 18.28
C TYR A 36 14.73 15.83 17.39
N ARG A 37 14.26 16.38 16.25
CA ARG A 37 15.07 17.12 15.26
C ARG A 37 16.23 16.34 14.62
N GLN A 38 16.21 15.01 14.68
CA GLN A 38 17.16 14.13 14.01
C GLN A 38 16.42 13.06 13.20
N PRO A 39 16.97 12.62 12.06
CA PRO A 39 16.38 11.51 11.32
C PRO A 39 16.37 10.24 12.19
N PRO A 40 15.28 9.44 12.18
CA PRO A 40 15.22 8.21 12.95
C PRO A 40 16.22 7.17 12.42
N PRO A 41 16.78 6.32 13.28
CA PRO A 41 17.63 5.21 12.87
C PRO A 41 16.79 4.22 12.08
N ILE A 42 17.18 3.99 10.84
CA ILE A 42 16.53 3.00 9.98
C ILE A 42 17.17 1.65 10.26
N ALA A 43 16.36 0.61 10.47
CA ALA A 43 16.88 -0.73 10.70
C ALA A 43 17.50 -1.27 9.39
N LYS A 44 18.66 -1.94 9.48
CA LYS A 44 19.39 -2.44 8.29
C LYS A 44 18.53 -3.37 7.42
N ASN A 45 17.64 -4.14 8.04
CA ASN A 45 16.67 -5.00 7.35
C ASN A 45 15.65 -4.21 6.53
N GLN A 46 15.21 -3.03 6.99
CA GLN A 46 14.28 -2.17 6.25
C GLN A 46 14.96 -1.63 4.98
N ILE A 47 16.21 -1.18 5.09
CA ILE A 47 16.99 -0.72 3.93
C ILE A 47 17.19 -1.86 2.94
N PHE A 48 17.55 -3.05 3.42
CA PHE A 48 17.73 -4.24 2.58
C PHE A 48 16.44 -4.61 1.84
N ASN A 49 15.30 -4.68 2.55
CA ASN A 49 14.01 -5.01 1.95
C ASN A 49 13.57 -3.96 0.93
N ALA A 50 13.78 -2.67 1.21
CA ALA A 50 13.48 -1.59 0.29
C ALA A 50 14.31 -1.71 -1.01
N ASN A 51 15.61 -1.98 -0.88
CA ASN A 51 16.50 -2.17 -2.02
C ASN A 51 16.17 -3.44 -2.82
N LEU A 52 15.82 -4.53 -2.13
CA LEU A 52 15.41 -5.78 -2.78
C LEU A 52 14.13 -5.57 -3.59
N LEU A 53 13.12 -4.91 -3.02
CA LEU A 53 11.87 -4.63 -3.71
C LEU A 53 12.07 -3.67 -4.89
N GLY A 54 12.85 -2.60 -4.69
CA GLY A 54 13.19 -1.65 -5.76
C GLY A 54 13.98 -2.30 -6.90
N GLY A 55 14.96 -3.14 -6.58
CA GLY A 55 15.72 -3.92 -7.56
C GLY A 55 14.84 -4.94 -8.29
N PHE A 56 13.95 -5.62 -7.57
CA PHE A 56 13.00 -6.56 -8.16
C PHE A 56 12.01 -5.87 -9.11
N MET A 57 11.52 -4.69 -8.75
CA MET A 57 10.65 -3.88 -9.62
C MET A 57 11.34 -3.54 -10.94
N TRP A 58 12.57 -3.02 -10.89
CA TRP A 58 13.34 -2.69 -12.10
C TRP A 58 13.72 -3.93 -12.91
N PHE A 59 14.12 -5.01 -12.24
CA PHE A 59 14.36 -6.30 -12.88
C PHE A 59 13.11 -6.77 -13.63
N TRP A 60 11.93 -6.70 -13.00
CA TRP A 60 10.67 -7.11 -13.60
C TRP A 60 10.32 -6.27 -14.83
N ILE A 61 10.46 -4.95 -14.76
CA ILE A 61 10.21 -4.04 -15.89
C ILE A 61 11.13 -4.40 -17.06
N LEU A 62 12.45 -4.48 -16.83
CA LEU A 62 13.42 -4.78 -17.88
C LEU A 62 13.22 -6.19 -18.46
N TRP A 63 12.91 -7.17 -17.61
CA TRP A 63 12.58 -8.53 -18.02
C TRP A 63 11.33 -8.56 -18.91
N HIS A 64 10.28 -7.83 -18.55
CA HIS A 64 9.05 -7.74 -19.36
C HIS A 64 9.27 -7.00 -20.66
N THR A 65 10.02 -5.90 -20.64
CA THR A 65 10.38 -5.17 -21.86
C THR A 65 11.17 -6.05 -22.82
N TRP A 66 12.04 -6.94 -22.33
CA TRP A 66 12.80 -7.86 -23.17
C TRP A 66 11.95 -9.03 -23.72
N HIS A 67 11.07 -9.61 -22.91
CA HIS A 67 10.24 -10.75 -23.32
C HIS A 67 9.01 -10.38 -24.15
N THR A 68 8.45 -9.18 -23.92
CA THR A 68 7.25 -8.69 -24.59
C THR A 68 7.44 -7.24 -25.03
N PRO A 69 8.37 -6.96 -25.96
CA PRO A 69 8.58 -5.61 -26.49
C PRO A 69 7.34 -5.11 -27.24
N ASP A 70 6.56 -6.02 -27.83
CA ASP A 70 5.35 -5.72 -28.60
C ASP A 70 4.28 -5.02 -27.77
N ALA A 71 4.26 -5.24 -26.45
CA ALA A 71 3.33 -4.56 -25.55
C ALA A 71 3.66 -3.05 -25.41
N ILE A 72 4.91 -2.66 -25.68
CA ILE A 72 5.39 -1.27 -25.59
C ILE A 72 5.43 -0.64 -26.99
N LEU A 73 5.91 -1.39 -27.99
CA LEU A 73 6.09 -0.90 -29.36
C LEU A 73 4.83 -1.02 -30.23
N GLY A 74 3.83 -1.78 -29.78
CA GLY A 74 2.63 -2.12 -30.53
C GLY A 74 2.80 -3.47 -31.24
N HIS A 75 1.74 -4.30 -31.17
CA HIS A 75 1.74 -5.63 -31.78
C HIS A 75 1.69 -5.60 -33.30
N PHE A 76 1.17 -4.52 -33.89
CA PHE A 76 0.95 -4.40 -35.32
C PHE A 76 1.54 -3.08 -35.82
N PRO A 77 2.17 -3.08 -37.00
CA PRO A 77 2.60 -1.84 -37.63
C PRO A 77 1.37 -0.98 -37.92
N TRP A 78 1.47 0.32 -37.65
CA TRP A 78 0.41 1.25 -38.01
C TRP A 78 0.32 1.34 -39.55
N PRO A 79 -0.85 1.08 -40.15
CA PRO A 79 -0.97 1.13 -41.60
C PRO A 79 -0.82 2.58 -42.08
N ASP A 80 -0.02 2.78 -43.13
CA ASP A 80 0.06 4.05 -43.82
C ASP A 80 -1.12 4.16 -44.79
N ALA A 81 -2.09 5.02 -44.44
CA ALA A 81 -3.30 5.21 -45.24
C ALA A 81 -3.02 5.79 -46.64
N SER A 82 -1.86 6.42 -46.85
CA SER A 82 -1.47 6.97 -48.16
C SER A 82 -0.95 5.92 -49.15
N ALA A 83 -0.62 4.72 -48.67
CA ALA A 83 -0.17 3.60 -49.50
C ALA A 83 -1.33 2.73 -50.00
N TRP A 84 -2.56 2.99 -49.55
CA TRP A 84 -3.74 2.29 -50.04
C TRP A 84 -4.05 2.73 -51.46
N THR A 85 -4.08 1.77 -52.38
CA THR A 85 -4.35 2.07 -53.78
C THR A 85 -5.83 2.37 -53.99
N ASP A 86 -6.16 3.28 -54.92
CA ASP A 86 -7.55 3.65 -55.22
C ASP A 86 -8.42 2.45 -55.63
N GLU A 87 -7.79 1.39 -56.18
CA GLU A 87 -8.43 0.10 -56.49
C GLU A 87 -8.90 -0.66 -55.23
N GLU A 88 -8.09 -0.68 -54.16
CA GLU A 88 -8.46 -1.28 -52.87
C GLU A 88 -9.53 -0.45 -52.15
N LEU A 89 -9.53 0.87 -52.36
CA LEU A 89 -10.52 1.79 -51.81
C LEU A 89 -11.81 1.86 -52.63
N GLY A 90 -11.86 1.19 -53.78
CA GLY A 90 -13.02 1.19 -54.69
C GLY A 90 -13.33 2.57 -55.28
N ILE A 91 -12.33 3.45 -55.35
CA ILE A 91 -12.46 4.79 -55.92
C ILE A 91 -12.30 4.63 -57.44
N PRO A 92 -13.35 4.90 -58.24
CA PRO A 92 -13.27 4.84 -59.69
C PRO A 92 -12.20 5.82 -60.20
N PRO A 93 -11.45 5.49 -61.25
CA PRO A 93 -10.58 6.46 -61.90
C PRO A 93 -11.43 7.61 -62.45
N ASP A 94 -11.08 8.85 -62.10
CA ASP A 94 -11.72 10.05 -62.63
C ASP A 94 -11.28 10.27 -64.10
N ASP A 95 -11.79 9.48 -65.06
CA ASP A 95 -11.58 9.71 -66.50
C ASP A 95 -12.73 9.16 -67.37
N GLU A 96 -13.74 10.01 -67.63
CA GLU A 96 -14.37 10.22 -68.95
C GLU A 96 -14.75 11.72 -69.03
N GLU A 97 -13.81 12.57 -69.49
CA GLU A 97 -14.12 13.86 -70.17
C GLU A 97 -13.88 13.71 -71.68
#